data_AF-A0A955B9B4-F1
#
_entry.id   AF-A0A955B9B4-F1
#
_cell.length_a   1.000
_cell.length_b   1.000
_cell.length_c   1.000
_cell.angle_alpha   90.00
_cell.angle_beta   90.00
_cell.angle_gamma   90.00
#
_symmetry.space_group_name_H-M   'P 1'
#
loop_
_entity.id
_entity.type
_entity.pdbx_description
1 polymer ?
#
loop_
_entity_poly.entity_id
_entity_poly.type
_entity_poly.pdbx_seq_one_letter_code
_entity_poly.pdbx_strand_id
1 'polypeptide(L)'
;EFSKSIVAAADEVCVRAETDTKVQSFSLSEFNTAAAKKLTDLSDAKQVECLVLRDHDRAVNGFCILFCDTTPVRQLQDIGATLIGSYYEIYRKAKPGFVGRLLIAYRQAVRQRKLINIGLPILLAALLLMLPVPLKVKTNCTVQPETKRYISAPYEGRLEEVLVEPGDVVRKGDVLARMDARDIRWQLGVVEADYNQARRQWDAAMAPGSRDTSAAQIASFEMERLELKRNLLQDRIMNLDIKSPADGVVISGDPKKLEGARLTMGQTLAEVGPLDENMFELEIPDSDISYVNPGDVVRIKLHSMPGKTLTGSLDLIHPRAEQRGDKNVFIGDVRIDAAIDMENLRPGMKGTARITGPKCRLGWNLFHKSWEQVLFRIGW
;
A
#
# COMPACT_ATOMS: atom_id res chain seq x y z
N GLU A 1 6.16 17.69 -62.23
CA GLU A 1 6.47 19.02 -62.80
C GLU A 1 5.26 19.71 -63.41
N PHE A 2 4.41 19.03 -64.19
CA PHE A 2 3.16 19.55 -64.78
C PHE A 2 2.28 20.36 -63.79
N SER A 3 2.06 19.83 -62.57
CA SER A 3 1.30 20.52 -61.52
C SER A 3 1.94 21.83 -61.02
N LYS A 4 3.27 21.97 -61.02
CA LYS A 4 3.95 23.19 -60.54
C LYS A 4 3.85 24.33 -61.55
N SER A 5 3.96 24.02 -62.84
CA SER A 5 3.84 25.01 -63.92
C SER A 5 2.41 25.55 -64.05
N ILE A 6 1.40 24.69 -63.85
CA ILE A 6 0.00 25.09 -63.82
C ILE A 6 -0.29 26.01 -62.64
N VAL A 7 0.21 25.68 -61.45
CA VAL A 7 0.04 26.52 -60.26
C VAL A 7 0.72 27.87 -60.42
N ALA A 8 1.92 27.93 -61.00
CA ALA A 8 2.62 29.19 -61.23
C ALA A 8 1.91 30.10 -62.25
N ALA A 9 1.37 29.54 -63.33
CA ALA A 9 0.56 30.29 -64.29
C ALA A 9 -0.77 30.72 -63.68
N ALA A 10 -1.38 29.87 -62.85
CA ALA A 10 -2.60 30.21 -62.12
C ALA A 10 -2.40 31.38 -61.15
N ASP A 11 -1.31 31.39 -60.39
CA ASP A 11 -0.97 32.49 -59.46
C ASP A 11 -0.76 33.81 -60.22
N GLU A 12 -0.09 33.80 -61.37
CA GLU A 12 0.10 35.01 -62.20
C GLU A 12 -1.22 35.56 -62.75
N VAL A 13 -2.11 34.67 -63.20
CA VAL A 13 -3.47 35.03 -63.65
C VAL A 13 -4.31 35.57 -62.49
N CYS A 14 -4.22 34.98 -61.29
CA CYS A 14 -4.94 35.45 -60.11
C CYS A 14 -4.46 36.82 -59.63
N VAL A 15 -3.16 37.12 -59.74
CA VAL A 15 -2.60 38.43 -59.38
C VAL A 15 -3.04 39.53 -60.34
N ARG A 16 -3.20 39.21 -61.63
CA ARG A 16 -3.71 40.16 -62.63
C ARG A 16 -5.23 40.34 -62.60
N ALA A 17 -5.95 39.35 -62.08
CA ALA A 17 -7.40 39.42 -61.95
C ALA A 17 -7.82 40.34 -60.81
N GLU A 18 -8.24 41.57 -61.12
CA GLU A 18 -8.83 42.49 -60.14
C GLU A 18 -10.04 41.83 -59.44
N THR A 19 -10.07 41.92 -58.11
CA THR A 19 -11.00 41.21 -57.21
C THR A 19 -12.50 41.52 -57.41
N ASP A 20 -12.84 42.49 -58.27
CA ASP A 20 -14.20 43.02 -58.40
C ASP A 20 -14.93 42.68 -59.70
N THR A 21 -14.31 41.94 -60.62
CA THR A 21 -14.97 41.54 -61.88
C THR A 21 -15.30 40.05 -61.94
N LYS A 22 -16.42 39.71 -62.59
CA LYS A 22 -17.06 38.38 -62.54
C LYS A 22 -16.32 37.29 -63.32
N VAL A 23 -15.82 37.61 -64.51
CA VAL A 23 -15.03 36.70 -65.37
C VAL A 23 -14.04 37.52 -66.18
N GLN A 24 -12.76 37.14 -66.14
CA GLN A 24 -11.72 37.74 -66.97
C GLN A 24 -11.16 36.69 -67.94
N SER A 25 -11.14 37.05 -69.21
CA SER A 25 -10.57 36.24 -70.29
C SER A 25 -9.22 36.84 -70.69
N PHE A 26 -8.23 35.97 -70.82
CA PHE A 26 -6.88 36.35 -71.21
C PHE A 26 -6.43 35.51 -72.40
N SER A 27 -5.75 36.14 -73.36
CA SER A 27 -5.13 35.40 -74.45
C SER A 27 -3.85 34.74 -73.95
N LEU A 28 -3.63 33.46 -74.29
CA LEU A 28 -2.40 32.75 -73.89
C LEU A 28 -1.13 33.40 -74.46
N SER A 29 -1.25 34.15 -75.55
CA SER A 29 -0.16 34.93 -76.15
C SER A 29 0.31 36.14 -75.33
N GLU A 30 -0.48 36.60 -74.35
CA GLU A 30 -0.18 37.77 -73.51
C GLU A 30 0.66 37.41 -72.27
N PHE A 31 0.81 36.12 -71.97
CA PHE A 31 1.62 35.62 -70.87
C PHE A 31 3.03 35.29 -71.37
N ASN A 32 4.01 36.07 -70.96
CA ASN A 32 5.39 35.95 -71.44
C ASN A 32 6.26 35.04 -70.55
N THR A 33 5.65 34.29 -69.63
CA THR A 33 6.33 33.37 -68.72
C THR A 33 6.52 31.99 -69.34
N ALA A 34 7.65 31.35 -69.06
CA ALA A 34 7.98 30.01 -69.58
C ALA A 34 6.93 28.94 -69.21
N ALA A 35 6.17 29.17 -68.13
CA ALA A 35 5.08 28.30 -67.70
C ALA A 35 3.86 28.38 -68.63
N ALA A 36 3.49 29.57 -69.10
CA ALA A 36 2.33 29.78 -69.97
C ALA A 36 2.55 29.18 -71.37
N LYS A 37 3.77 29.33 -71.92
CA LYS A 37 4.15 28.76 -73.22
C LYS A 37 4.12 27.23 -73.21
N LYS A 38 4.58 26.62 -72.12
CA LYS A 38 4.55 25.16 -71.90
C LYS A 38 3.13 24.62 -71.71
N LEU A 39 2.22 25.47 -71.23
CA LEU A 39 0.79 25.18 -71.11
C LEU A 39 0.10 25.21 -72.47
N THR A 40 0.43 26.18 -73.33
CA THR A 40 -0.11 26.28 -74.71
C THR A 40 0.25 25.03 -75.53
N ASP A 41 1.49 24.55 -75.41
CA ASP A 41 1.97 23.36 -76.13
C ASP A 41 1.30 22.05 -75.67
N LEU A 42 0.68 22.02 -74.49
CA LEU A 42 0.12 20.80 -73.89
C LEU A 42 -1.40 20.70 -73.98
N SER A 43 -2.11 21.82 -74.10
CA SER A 43 -3.59 21.84 -74.10
C SER A 43 -4.22 22.20 -75.44
N ASP A 44 -3.43 22.57 -76.46
CA ASP A 44 -3.86 23.09 -77.78
C ASP A 44 -4.80 24.32 -77.74
N ALA A 45 -5.11 24.83 -76.54
CA ALA A 45 -6.08 25.90 -76.34
C ALA A 45 -5.49 27.28 -76.64
N LYS A 46 -6.26 28.17 -77.28
CA LYS A 46 -5.82 29.56 -77.58
C LYS A 46 -6.14 30.59 -76.49
N GLN A 47 -7.13 30.33 -75.64
CA GLN A 47 -7.55 31.26 -74.59
C GLN A 47 -7.67 30.59 -73.22
N VAL A 48 -7.47 31.40 -72.18
CA VAL A 48 -7.63 31.02 -70.78
C VAL A 48 -8.61 31.96 -70.12
N GLU A 49 -9.62 31.40 -69.47
CA GLU A 49 -10.58 32.16 -68.67
C GLU A 49 -10.44 31.82 -67.20
N CYS A 50 -10.34 32.87 -66.39
CA CYS A 50 -10.27 32.76 -64.94
C CYS A 50 -11.63 33.10 -64.33
N LEU A 51 -12.20 32.12 -63.65
CA LEU A 51 -13.46 32.20 -62.94
C LEU A 51 -13.19 32.30 -61.45
N VAL A 52 -13.64 33.39 -60.83
CA VAL A 52 -13.51 33.57 -59.38
C VAL A 52 -14.57 32.72 -58.68
N LEU A 53 -14.15 31.70 -57.93
CA LEU A 53 -15.04 30.89 -57.11
C LEU A 53 -15.38 31.66 -55.84
N ARG A 54 -16.63 32.09 -55.74
CA ARG A 54 -17.17 32.81 -54.58
C ARG A 54 -18.07 31.92 -53.74
N ASP A 55 -18.08 32.16 -52.44
CA ASP A 55 -19.03 31.56 -51.51
C ASP A 55 -20.44 32.15 -51.70
N HIS A 56 -21.44 31.54 -51.04
CA HIS A 56 -22.80 32.05 -50.94
C HIS A 56 -22.83 33.50 -50.39
N ASP A 57 -21.89 33.85 -49.50
CA ASP A 57 -21.73 35.19 -48.93
C ASP A 57 -20.86 36.13 -49.79
N ARG A 58 -20.62 35.78 -51.06
CA ARG A 58 -19.81 36.51 -52.07
C ARG A 58 -18.32 36.71 -51.73
N ALA A 59 -17.81 36.09 -50.67
CA ALA A 59 -16.39 36.04 -50.35
C ALA A 59 -15.62 35.18 -51.38
N VAL A 60 -14.43 35.61 -51.79
CA VAL A 60 -13.59 34.89 -52.75
C VAL A 60 -12.90 33.70 -52.05
N ASN A 61 -13.25 32.47 -52.45
CA ASN A 61 -12.72 31.23 -51.85
C ASN A 61 -11.68 30.53 -52.73
N GLY A 62 -11.56 30.90 -54.00
CA GLY A 62 -10.55 30.37 -54.92
C GLY A 62 -10.78 30.81 -56.36
N PHE A 63 -9.98 30.27 -57.29
CA PHE A 63 -10.10 30.53 -58.72
C PHE A 63 -10.16 29.21 -59.48
N CYS A 64 -11.01 29.14 -60.50
CA CYS A 64 -11.09 28.05 -61.45
C CYS A 64 -10.60 28.56 -62.80
N ILE A 65 -9.71 27.82 -63.45
CA ILE A 65 -9.13 28.21 -64.73
C ILE A 65 -9.62 27.24 -65.79
N LEU A 66 -10.29 27.76 -66.81
CA LEU A 66 -10.78 27.00 -67.95
C LEU A 66 -9.96 27.34 -69.19
N PHE A 67 -9.58 26.31 -69.94
CA PHE A 67 -8.90 26.42 -71.22
C PHE A 67 -9.96 26.23 -72.31
N CYS A 68 -10.14 27.21 -73.19
CA CYS A 68 -11.20 27.20 -74.20
C CYS A 68 -10.67 27.62 -75.58
N ASP A 69 -11.22 26.99 -76.63
CA ASP A 69 -10.90 27.30 -78.02
C ASP A 69 -11.93 28.22 -78.72
N THR A 70 -13.10 28.40 -78.13
CA THR A 70 -14.17 29.29 -78.63
C THR A 70 -14.72 30.13 -77.48
N THR A 71 -15.12 31.37 -77.73
CA THR A 71 -15.71 32.27 -76.71
C THR A 71 -17.04 31.73 -76.17
N PRO A 72 -17.12 31.28 -74.91
CA PRO A 72 -18.35 30.73 -74.35
C PRO A 72 -19.25 31.85 -73.79
N VAL A 73 -20.53 31.53 -73.54
CA VAL A 73 -21.53 32.50 -73.05
C VAL A 73 -21.29 32.82 -71.56
N ARG A 74 -20.94 34.08 -71.28
CA ARG A 74 -20.54 34.61 -69.95
C ARG A 74 -21.49 34.25 -68.79
N GLN A 75 -22.80 34.15 -69.05
CA GLN A 75 -23.80 33.81 -68.02
C GLN A 75 -23.77 32.36 -67.54
N LEU A 76 -23.42 31.40 -68.41
CA LEU A 76 -23.35 29.98 -68.04
C LEU A 76 -22.14 29.69 -67.12
N GLN A 77 -21.08 30.48 -67.26
CA GLN A 77 -19.84 30.32 -66.51
C GLN A 77 -19.95 30.82 -65.08
N ASP A 78 -20.61 31.97 -64.86
CA ASP A 78 -20.91 32.48 -63.51
C ASP A 78 -21.73 31.46 -62.69
N ILE A 79 -22.71 30.82 -63.34
CA ILE A 79 -23.54 29.78 -62.71
C ILE A 79 -22.70 28.54 -62.39
N GLY A 80 -21.87 28.07 -63.34
CA GLY A 80 -20.97 26.94 -63.14
C GLY A 80 -19.96 27.15 -62.01
N ALA A 81 -19.35 28.34 -61.93
CA ALA A 81 -18.40 28.69 -60.87
C ALA A 81 -19.05 28.67 -59.48
N THR A 82 -20.29 29.14 -59.36
CA THR A 82 -21.05 29.13 -58.10
C THR A 82 -21.42 27.70 -57.66
N LEU A 83 -21.79 26.84 -58.62
CA LEU A 83 -22.07 25.41 -58.37
C LEU A 83 -20.83 24.62 -57.96
N ILE A 84 -19.68 24.88 -58.62
CA ILE A 84 -18.42 24.20 -58.30
C ILE A 84 -17.88 24.66 -56.93
N GLY A 85 -17.99 25.96 -56.62
CA GLY A 85 -17.60 26.52 -55.33
C GLY A 85 -18.38 25.91 -54.16
N SER A 86 -19.70 25.76 -54.30
CA SER A 86 -20.54 25.13 -53.28
C SER A 86 -20.26 23.64 -53.10
N TYR A 87 -19.98 22.90 -54.18
CA TYR A 87 -19.60 21.48 -54.11
C TYR A 87 -18.24 21.27 -53.42
N TYR A 88 -17.29 22.18 -53.64
CA TYR A 88 -15.97 22.14 -52.99
C TYR A 88 -16.04 22.42 -51.48
N GLU A 89 -16.92 23.33 -51.04
CA GLU A 89 -17.18 23.59 -49.61
C GLU A 89 -17.75 22.34 -48.90
N ILE A 90 -18.67 21.61 -49.55
CA ILE A 90 -19.22 20.34 -49.04
C ILE A 90 -18.11 19.29 -48.91
N TYR A 91 -17.22 19.17 -49.90
CA TYR A 91 -16.10 18.22 -49.86
C TYR A 91 -15.07 18.60 -48.78
N ARG A 92 -14.82 19.90 -48.55
CA ARG A 92 -13.90 20.39 -47.52
C ARG A 92 -14.46 20.22 -46.11
N LYS A 93 -15.76 20.43 -45.91
CA LYS A 93 -16.46 20.15 -44.65
C LYS A 93 -16.59 18.65 -44.38
N ALA A 94 -16.55 17.81 -45.40
CA ALA A 94 -16.49 16.35 -45.29
C ALA A 94 -15.09 15.79 -44.92
N LYS A 95 -14.27 16.54 -44.17
CA LYS A 95 -13.10 15.94 -43.51
C LYS A 95 -13.59 14.98 -42.42
N PRO A 96 -13.21 13.69 -42.45
CA PRO A 96 -13.70 12.75 -41.45
C PRO A 96 -13.26 13.18 -40.06
N GLY A 97 -14.22 13.25 -39.13
CA GLY A 97 -13.96 13.48 -37.71
C GLY A 97 -13.00 12.44 -37.12
N PHE A 98 -12.62 12.60 -35.85
CA PHE A 98 -11.70 11.71 -35.14
C PHE A 98 -12.03 10.21 -35.33
N VAL A 99 -13.31 9.85 -35.25
CA VAL A 99 -13.82 8.48 -35.46
C VAL A 99 -13.64 8.00 -36.90
N GLY A 100 -13.83 8.86 -37.89
CA GLY A 100 -13.63 8.52 -39.31
C GLY A 100 -12.17 8.33 -39.68
N ARG A 101 -11.25 9.11 -39.09
CA ARG A 101 -9.80 8.90 -39.23
C ARG A 101 -9.34 7.59 -38.58
N LEU A 102 -9.90 7.24 -37.42
CA LEU A 102 -9.69 5.94 -36.77
C LEU A 102 -10.18 4.78 -37.64
N LEU A 103 -11.36 4.90 -38.26
CA LEU A 103 -11.92 3.86 -39.15
C LEU A 103 -11.11 3.69 -40.45
N ILE A 104 -10.62 4.78 -41.04
CA ILE A 104 -9.77 4.72 -42.24
C ILE A 104 -8.40 4.12 -41.89
N ALA A 105 -7.79 4.54 -40.78
CA ALA A 105 -6.54 3.96 -40.28
C ALA A 105 -6.69 2.46 -39.97
N TYR A 106 -7.82 2.06 -39.38
CA TYR A 106 -8.18 0.67 -39.15
C TYR A 106 -8.30 -0.12 -40.47
N ARG A 107 -9.03 0.39 -41.47
CA ARG A 107 -9.16 -0.24 -42.79
C ARG A 107 -7.81 -0.39 -43.52
N GLN A 108 -6.93 0.62 -43.43
CA GLN A 108 -5.59 0.56 -44.01
C GLN A 108 -4.67 -0.42 -43.27
N ALA A 109 -4.79 -0.53 -41.94
CA ALA A 109 -4.05 -1.49 -41.12
C ALA A 109 -4.49 -2.95 -41.36
N VAL A 110 -5.78 -3.20 -41.63
CA VAL A 110 -6.32 -4.52 -42.05
C VAL A 110 -5.73 -4.96 -43.39
N ARG A 111 -5.62 -4.04 -44.36
CA ARG A 111 -5.13 -4.35 -45.72
C ARG A 111 -3.61 -4.66 -45.78
N GLN A 112 -2.81 -4.17 -44.83
CA GLN A 112 -1.34 -4.34 -44.83
C GLN A 112 -0.80 -5.50 -43.97
N ARG A 113 -1.64 -6.43 -43.47
CA ARG A 113 -1.25 -7.47 -42.46
C ARG A 113 -0.60 -6.92 -41.17
N LYS A 114 -0.52 -5.60 -40.99
CA LYS A 114 0.04 -4.94 -39.80
C LYS A 114 -0.77 -5.24 -38.53
N LEU A 115 -2.07 -5.50 -38.66
CA LEU A 115 -2.89 -5.97 -37.54
C LEU A 115 -2.50 -7.36 -37.02
N ILE A 116 -1.90 -8.23 -37.84
CA ILE A 116 -1.37 -9.51 -37.34
C ILE A 116 -0.09 -9.25 -36.55
N ASN A 117 0.79 -8.39 -37.08
CA ASN A 117 2.07 -8.07 -36.41
C ASN A 117 1.90 -7.25 -35.12
N ILE A 118 0.80 -6.50 -34.95
CA ILE A 118 0.48 -5.74 -33.73
C ILE A 118 -0.51 -6.50 -32.84
N GLY A 119 -1.49 -7.20 -33.43
CA GLY A 119 -2.49 -7.97 -32.71
C GLY A 119 -1.92 -9.22 -32.05
N LEU A 120 -0.98 -9.91 -32.69
CA LEU A 120 -0.34 -11.09 -32.12
C LEU A 120 0.45 -10.78 -30.83
N PRO A 121 1.32 -9.75 -30.75
CA PRO A 121 2.00 -9.43 -29.50
C PRO A 121 1.04 -8.88 -28.44
N ILE A 122 -0.03 -8.17 -28.81
CA ILE A 122 -1.06 -7.73 -27.83
C ILE A 122 -1.82 -8.94 -27.28
N LEU A 123 -2.19 -9.90 -28.14
CA LEU A 123 -2.84 -11.15 -27.73
C LEU A 123 -1.90 -11.99 -26.85
N LEU A 124 -0.62 -12.11 -27.23
CA LEU A 124 0.40 -12.81 -26.46
C LEU A 124 0.61 -12.14 -25.09
N ALA A 125 0.69 -10.81 -25.04
CA ALA A 125 0.80 -10.05 -23.80
C ALA A 125 -0.45 -10.22 -22.92
N ALA A 126 -1.65 -10.17 -23.50
CA ALA A 126 -2.90 -10.40 -22.79
C ALA A 126 -2.98 -11.83 -22.24
N LEU A 127 -2.53 -12.83 -23.01
CA LEU A 127 -2.44 -14.22 -22.58
C LEU A 127 -1.41 -14.39 -21.45
N LEU A 128 -0.27 -13.71 -21.53
CA LEU A 128 0.78 -13.74 -20.51
C LEU A 128 0.32 -13.08 -19.21
N LEU A 129 -0.50 -12.02 -19.28
CA LEU A 129 -1.15 -11.39 -18.12
C LEU A 129 -2.23 -12.27 -17.48
N MET A 130 -2.76 -13.27 -18.19
CA MET A 130 -3.75 -14.23 -17.68
C MET A 130 -3.11 -15.43 -16.96
N LEU A 131 -1.78 -15.62 -17.05
CA LEU A 131 -1.10 -16.74 -16.40
C LEU A 131 -1.20 -16.65 -14.86
N PRO A 132 -1.52 -17.76 -14.17
CA PRO A 132 -1.63 -17.80 -12.72
C PRO A 132 -0.23 -17.84 -12.09
N VAL A 133 0.16 -16.75 -11.43
CA VAL A 133 1.45 -16.59 -10.74
C VAL A 133 1.18 -16.29 -9.25
N PRO A 134 1.90 -16.93 -8.31
CA PRO A 134 1.72 -16.65 -6.89
C PRO A 134 2.04 -15.20 -6.56
N LEU A 135 1.14 -14.53 -5.82
CA LEU A 135 1.40 -13.21 -5.27
C LEU A 135 2.46 -13.33 -4.18
N LYS A 136 3.44 -12.42 -4.18
CA LYS A 136 4.50 -12.39 -3.17
C LYS A 136 4.37 -11.14 -2.33
N VAL A 137 4.04 -11.30 -1.06
CA VAL A 137 3.96 -10.19 -0.10
C VAL A 137 5.31 -10.09 0.61
N LYS A 138 5.93 -8.91 0.57
CA LYS A 138 7.20 -8.64 1.27
C LYS A 138 6.88 -7.95 2.59
N THR A 139 7.34 -8.51 3.70
CA THR A 139 7.12 -7.99 5.04
C THR A 139 8.43 -7.93 5.82
N ASN A 140 8.43 -7.19 6.93
CA ASN A 140 9.50 -7.30 7.90
C ASN A 140 9.19 -8.49 8.82
N CYS A 141 10.25 -9.07 9.39
CA CYS A 141 10.09 -10.08 10.43
C CYS A 141 11.05 -9.82 11.58
N THR A 142 10.64 -10.21 12.78
CA THR A 142 11.47 -10.18 13.99
C THR A 142 11.41 -11.55 14.67
N VAL A 143 12.55 -12.01 15.18
CA VAL A 143 12.61 -13.24 15.98
C VAL A 143 12.07 -12.95 17.37
N GLN A 144 11.11 -13.75 17.82
CA GLN A 144 10.58 -13.71 19.18
C GLN A 144 10.58 -15.12 19.78
N PRO A 145 10.70 -15.25 21.11
CA PRO A 145 10.45 -16.54 21.75
C PRO A 145 9.00 -16.97 21.55
N GLU A 146 8.75 -18.27 21.47
CA GLU A 146 7.41 -18.84 21.31
C GLU A 146 6.55 -18.59 22.55
N THR A 147 7.13 -18.70 23.74
CA THR A 147 6.47 -18.44 25.01
C THR A 147 7.13 -17.30 25.75
N LYS A 148 6.34 -16.29 26.14
CA LYS A 148 6.80 -15.16 26.95
C LYS A 148 6.15 -15.19 28.33
N ARG A 149 6.94 -14.97 29.38
CA ARG A 149 6.44 -14.82 30.75
C ARG A 149 6.88 -13.50 31.32
N TYR A 150 5.88 -12.66 31.64
CA TYR A 150 6.10 -11.42 32.37
C TYR A 150 6.30 -11.73 33.85
N ILE A 151 7.37 -11.20 34.41
CA ILE A 151 7.63 -11.18 35.84
C ILE A 151 7.19 -9.83 36.35
N SER A 152 6.27 -9.84 37.32
CA SER A 152 5.70 -8.65 37.92
C SER A 152 5.78 -8.70 39.43
N ALA A 153 5.61 -7.53 40.07
CA ALA A 153 5.56 -7.43 41.51
C ALA A 153 4.31 -8.16 42.06
N PRO A 154 4.46 -9.14 42.97
CA PRO A 154 3.34 -9.89 43.53
C PRO A 154 2.45 -9.04 44.44
N TYR A 155 2.98 -7.95 44.99
CA TYR A 155 2.26 -6.97 45.81
C TYR A 155 2.96 -5.62 45.75
N GLU A 156 2.32 -4.60 46.32
CA GLU A 156 2.87 -3.25 46.43
C GLU A 156 3.96 -3.18 47.51
N GLY A 157 5.09 -2.56 47.18
CA GLY A 157 6.21 -2.40 48.12
C GLY A 157 7.46 -1.84 47.47
N ARG A 158 8.52 -1.63 48.26
CA ARG A 158 9.79 -1.14 47.75
C ARG A 158 10.65 -2.29 47.24
N LEU A 159 11.27 -2.14 46.08
CA LEU A 159 12.29 -3.07 45.60
C LEU A 159 13.60 -2.80 46.36
N GLU A 160 14.13 -3.82 47.03
CA GLU A 160 15.36 -3.69 47.82
C GLU A 160 16.60 -3.93 46.94
N GLU A 161 16.61 -5.04 46.21
CA GLU A 161 17.76 -5.49 45.43
C GLU A 161 17.30 -6.19 44.15
N VAL A 162 18.09 -6.06 43.09
CA VAL A 162 17.89 -6.75 41.81
C VAL A 162 19.11 -7.60 41.49
N LEU A 163 18.88 -8.89 41.24
CA LEU A 163 19.93 -9.90 41.09
C LEU A 163 20.21 -10.29 39.63
N VAL A 164 19.41 -9.79 38.68
CA VAL A 164 19.49 -10.17 37.26
C VAL A 164 19.55 -8.97 36.33
N GLU A 165 20.20 -9.17 35.20
CA GLU A 165 20.26 -8.24 34.06
C GLU A 165 19.65 -8.86 32.79
N PRO A 166 19.23 -8.02 31.83
CA PRO A 166 18.86 -8.49 30.50
C PRO A 166 20.00 -9.27 29.85
N GLY A 167 19.69 -10.49 29.39
CA GLY A 167 20.66 -11.44 28.85
C GLY A 167 21.06 -12.55 29.81
N ASP A 168 20.74 -12.45 31.10
CA ASP A 168 21.03 -13.52 32.06
C ASP A 168 20.13 -14.74 31.84
N VAL A 169 20.75 -15.93 31.96
CA VAL A 169 20.05 -17.21 31.93
C VAL A 169 19.53 -17.52 33.33
N VAL A 170 18.23 -17.77 33.43
CA VAL A 170 17.53 -18.03 34.70
C VAL A 170 16.79 -19.35 34.63
N ARG A 171 16.74 -20.05 35.75
CA ARG A 171 15.94 -21.26 35.92
C ARG A 171 14.67 -20.98 36.69
N LYS A 172 13.69 -21.86 36.54
CA LYS A 172 12.45 -21.82 37.30
C LYS A 172 12.76 -21.83 38.80
N GLY A 173 12.29 -20.80 39.50
CA GLY A 173 12.50 -20.63 40.94
C GLY A 173 13.71 -19.78 41.32
N ASP A 174 14.57 -19.41 40.37
CA ASP A 174 15.69 -18.50 40.63
C ASP A 174 15.17 -17.13 41.06
N VAL A 175 15.81 -16.53 42.07
CA VAL A 175 15.44 -15.22 42.60
C VAL A 175 15.97 -14.14 41.67
N LEU A 176 15.07 -13.32 41.14
CA LEU A 176 15.36 -12.26 40.19
C LEU A 176 15.51 -10.90 40.89
N ALA A 177 14.66 -10.66 41.89
CA ALA A 177 14.69 -9.46 42.71
C ALA A 177 14.11 -9.73 44.09
N ARG A 178 14.44 -8.88 45.06
CA ARG A 178 13.95 -8.96 46.43
C ARG A 178 13.23 -7.68 46.82
N MET A 179 12.05 -7.84 47.42
CA MET A 179 11.29 -6.73 48.00
C MET A 179 11.71 -6.44 49.44
N ASP A 180 11.60 -5.17 49.84
CA ASP A 180 11.92 -4.71 51.20
C ASP A 180 10.90 -5.25 52.20
N ALA A 181 11.39 -6.04 53.16
CA ALA A 181 10.57 -6.67 54.18
C ALA A 181 10.18 -5.74 55.34
N ARG A 182 10.83 -4.58 55.49
CA ARG A 182 10.70 -3.75 56.69
C ARG A 182 9.27 -3.32 56.93
N ASP A 183 8.63 -2.69 55.95
CA ASP A 183 7.27 -2.18 56.06
C ASP A 183 6.27 -3.31 56.42
N ILE A 184 6.43 -4.49 55.81
CA ILE A 184 5.56 -5.65 56.04
C ILE A 184 5.77 -6.26 57.42
N ARG A 185 7.02 -6.35 57.90
CA ARG A 185 7.33 -6.83 59.26
C ARG A 185 6.80 -5.89 60.33
N TRP A 186 6.90 -4.57 60.11
CA TRP A 186 6.30 -3.57 61.00
C TRP A 186 4.79 -3.73 61.08
N GLN A 187 4.12 -3.90 59.92
CA GLN A 187 2.67 -4.14 59.88
C GLN A 187 2.29 -5.45 60.58
N LEU A 188 3.08 -6.52 60.42
CA LEU A 188 2.85 -7.80 61.07
C LEU A 188 2.92 -7.65 62.60
N GLY A 189 3.92 -6.95 63.12
CA GLY A 189 4.07 -6.70 64.56
C GLY A 189 2.89 -5.91 65.15
N VAL A 190 2.33 -4.95 64.41
CA VAL A 190 1.10 -4.23 64.82
C VAL A 190 -0.08 -5.19 64.91
N VAL A 191 -0.31 -6.01 63.86
CA VAL A 191 -1.43 -6.97 63.83
C VAL A 191 -1.30 -8.04 64.92
N GLU A 192 -0.08 -8.49 65.22
CA GLU A 192 0.17 -9.43 66.32
C GLU A 192 -0.13 -8.81 67.69
N ALA A 193 0.23 -7.54 67.91
CA ALA A 193 -0.11 -6.82 69.12
C ALA A 193 -1.64 -6.65 69.27
N ASP A 194 -2.32 -6.27 68.19
CA ASP A 194 -3.77 -6.14 68.14
C ASP A 194 -4.46 -7.49 68.40
N TYR A 195 -3.97 -8.58 67.81
CA TYR A 195 -4.50 -9.93 68.02
C TYR A 195 -4.39 -10.34 69.49
N ASN A 196 -3.23 -10.09 70.12
CA ASN A 196 -3.01 -10.37 71.54
C ASN A 196 -3.90 -9.50 72.45
N GLN A 197 -4.23 -8.28 72.03
CA GLN A 197 -5.19 -7.44 72.73
C GLN A 197 -6.62 -8.00 72.61
N ALA A 198 -7.07 -8.32 71.40
CA ALA A 198 -8.38 -8.92 71.16
C ALA A 198 -8.54 -10.27 71.89
N ARG A 199 -7.47 -11.07 71.92
CA ARG A 199 -7.44 -12.33 72.67
C ARG A 199 -7.66 -12.13 74.17
N ARG A 200 -6.97 -11.15 74.77
CA ARG A 200 -7.16 -10.81 76.19
C ARG A 200 -8.58 -10.31 76.50
N GLN A 201 -9.20 -9.57 75.57
CA GLN A 201 -10.60 -9.16 75.70
C GLN A 201 -11.56 -10.34 75.64
N TRP A 202 -11.31 -11.28 74.72
CA TRP A 202 -12.08 -12.53 74.63
C TRP A 202 -11.95 -13.38 75.91
N ASP A 203 -10.72 -13.58 76.40
CA ASP A 203 -10.46 -14.35 77.62
C ASP A 203 -11.14 -13.70 78.85
N ALA A 204 -11.14 -12.37 78.95
CA ALA A 204 -11.84 -11.63 80.00
C ALA A 204 -13.37 -11.73 79.88
N ALA A 205 -13.91 -11.69 78.66
CA ALA A 205 -15.35 -11.84 78.39
C ALA A 205 -15.84 -13.28 78.61
N MET A 206 -14.95 -14.28 78.58
CA MET A 206 -15.22 -15.70 78.86
C MET A 206 -14.91 -16.10 80.32
N ALA A 207 -14.40 -15.19 81.15
CA ALA A 207 -14.02 -15.50 82.52
C ALA A 207 -15.24 -15.94 83.38
N PRO A 208 -15.07 -16.89 84.32
CA PRO A 208 -16.16 -17.33 85.19
C PRO A 208 -16.77 -16.16 85.97
N GLY A 209 -18.03 -15.84 85.68
CA GLY A 209 -18.77 -14.72 86.30
C GLY A 209 -19.11 -13.56 85.35
N SER A 210 -18.55 -13.51 84.14
CA SER A 210 -19.02 -12.60 83.09
C SER A 210 -20.32 -13.14 82.47
N ARG A 211 -21.25 -12.23 82.13
CA ARG A 211 -22.51 -12.55 81.42
C ARG A 211 -22.56 -11.96 80.01
N ASP A 212 -21.43 -11.45 79.51
CA ASP A 212 -21.38 -10.69 78.28
C ASP A 212 -21.00 -11.57 77.08
N THR A 213 -21.94 -12.42 76.67
CA THR A 213 -21.80 -13.30 75.50
C THR A 213 -21.59 -12.50 74.21
N SER A 214 -22.17 -11.30 74.14
CA SER A 214 -22.04 -10.39 72.99
C SER A 214 -20.62 -9.84 72.88
N ALA A 215 -20.02 -9.39 73.99
CA ALA A 215 -18.63 -8.93 74.00
C ALA A 215 -17.67 -10.05 73.58
N ALA A 216 -17.88 -11.28 74.05
CA ALA A 216 -17.05 -12.41 73.64
C ALA A 216 -17.22 -12.74 72.16
N GLN A 217 -18.44 -12.68 71.62
CA GLN A 217 -18.69 -12.92 70.20
C GLN A 217 -18.03 -11.86 69.32
N ILE A 218 -18.12 -10.58 69.70
CA ILE A 218 -17.42 -9.48 69.01
C ILE A 218 -15.91 -9.70 69.04
N ALA A 219 -15.35 -10.05 70.21
CA ALA A 219 -13.92 -10.31 70.34
C ALA A 219 -13.47 -11.50 69.48
N SER A 220 -14.30 -12.55 69.35
CA SER A 220 -13.98 -13.68 68.46
C SER A 220 -13.95 -13.30 66.98
N PHE A 221 -14.89 -12.48 66.51
CA PHE A 221 -14.89 -12.00 65.13
C PHE A 221 -13.70 -11.06 64.86
N GLU A 222 -13.32 -10.26 65.85
CA GLU A 222 -12.13 -9.40 65.74
C GLU A 222 -10.84 -10.23 65.68
N MET A 223 -10.72 -11.27 66.52
CA MET A 223 -9.60 -12.22 66.45
C MET A 223 -9.52 -12.91 65.10
N GLU A 224 -10.65 -13.39 64.55
CA GLU A 224 -10.70 -14.02 63.23
C GLU A 224 -10.27 -13.05 62.12
N ARG A 225 -10.74 -11.80 62.17
CA ARG A 225 -10.32 -10.75 61.23
C ARG A 225 -8.81 -10.49 61.29
N LEU A 226 -8.26 -10.37 62.49
CA LEU A 226 -6.83 -10.11 62.71
C LEU A 226 -5.97 -11.31 62.31
N GLU A 227 -6.45 -12.54 62.55
CA GLU A 227 -5.83 -13.78 62.12
C GLU A 227 -5.71 -13.84 60.58
N LEU A 228 -6.80 -13.52 59.85
CA LEU A 228 -6.76 -13.44 58.38
C LEU A 228 -5.75 -12.38 57.90
N LYS A 229 -5.70 -11.24 58.56
CA LYS A 229 -4.74 -10.17 58.23
C LYS A 229 -3.30 -10.59 58.52
N ARG A 230 -3.06 -11.31 59.62
CA ARG A 230 -1.75 -11.88 59.98
C ARG A 230 -1.29 -12.86 58.90
N ASN A 231 -2.16 -13.78 58.50
CA ASN A 231 -1.86 -14.79 57.48
C ASN A 231 -1.55 -14.14 56.12
N LEU A 232 -2.31 -13.11 55.72
CA LEU A 232 -2.01 -12.33 54.52
C LEU A 232 -0.61 -11.69 54.55
N LEU A 233 -0.21 -11.11 55.69
CA LEU A 233 1.11 -10.49 55.83
C LEU A 233 2.23 -11.53 55.86
N GLN A 234 2.00 -12.69 56.48
CA GLN A 234 2.92 -13.82 56.45
C GLN A 234 3.11 -14.35 55.03
N ASP A 235 2.04 -14.50 54.26
CA ASP A 235 2.09 -14.89 52.85
C ASP A 235 2.90 -13.89 52.01
N ARG A 236 2.76 -12.58 52.27
CA ARG A 236 3.58 -11.57 51.61
C ARG A 236 5.06 -11.73 51.97
N ILE A 237 5.38 -11.96 53.24
CA ILE A 237 6.76 -12.22 53.69
C ILE A 237 7.34 -13.46 53.01
N MET A 238 6.55 -14.53 52.86
CA MET A 238 6.98 -15.74 52.14
C MET A 238 7.25 -15.49 50.65
N ASN A 239 6.65 -14.45 50.07
CA ASN A 239 6.77 -14.07 48.65
C ASN A 239 7.53 -12.75 48.43
N LEU A 240 8.47 -12.39 49.31
CA LEU A 240 9.38 -11.23 49.12
C LEU A 240 10.36 -11.42 47.97
N ASP A 241 10.76 -12.67 47.72
CA ASP A 241 11.64 -13.01 46.62
C ASP A 241 10.79 -13.20 45.35
N ILE A 242 11.03 -12.32 44.37
CA ILE A 242 10.42 -12.40 43.05
C ILE A 242 11.21 -13.41 42.25
N LYS A 243 10.57 -14.54 41.93
CA LYS A 243 11.22 -15.69 41.29
C LYS A 243 10.83 -15.86 39.83
N SER A 244 11.71 -16.49 39.04
CA SER A 244 11.37 -16.84 37.66
C SER A 244 10.30 -17.95 37.62
N PRO A 245 9.22 -17.80 36.83
CA PRO A 245 8.19 -18.82 36.69
C PRO A 245 8.58 -19.98 35.76
N ALA A 246 9.64 -19.84 34.95
CA ALA A 246 10.12 -20.82 33.99
C ALA A 246 11.63 -20.70 33.77
N ASP A 247 12.22 -21.72 33.14
CA ASP A 247 13.58 -21.65 32.62
C ASP A 247 13.61 -20.76 31.37
N GLY A 248 14.66 -19.96 31.19
CA GLY A 248 14.80 -19.09 30.03
C GLY A 248 15.86 -18.01 30.19
N VAL A 249 15.77 -16.98 29.37
CA VAL A 249 16.64 -15.80 29.43
C VAL A 249 15.81 -14.56 29.66
N VAL A 250 16.36 -13.60 30.42
CA VAL A 250 15.76 -12.28 30.61
C VAL A 250 15.88 -11.50 29.30
N ILE A 251 14.77 -11.30 28.60
CA ILE A 251 14.72 -10.70 27.25
C ILE A 251 14.66 -9.18 27.33
N SER A 252 13.76 -8.68 28.17
CA SER A 252 13.41 -7.26 28.23
C SER A 252 13.06 -6.83 29.66
N GLY A 253 13.04 -5.53 29.88
CA GLY A 253 12.96 -4.91 31.20
C GLY A 253 14.34 -4.41 31.66
N ASP A 254 14.34 -3.46 32.59
CA ASP A 254 15.56 -3.00 33.24
C ASP A 254 15.27 -2.94 34.74
N PRO A 255 15.21 -4.11 35.40
CA PRO A 255 14.84 -4.17 36.79
C PRO A 255 15.83 -3.38 37.66
N LYS A 256 17.10 -3.26 37.26
CA LYS A 256 18.10 -2.42 37.96
C LYS A 256 17.70 -0.95 38.04
N LYS A 257 17.03 -0.40 37.02
CA LYS A 257 16.48 0.98 37.11
C LYS A 257 15.37 1.14 38.14
N LEU A 258 14.72 0.04 38.52
CA LEU A 258 13.64 0.01 39.51
C LEU A 258 14.16 -0.30 40.92
N GLU A 259 15.45 -0.58 41.08
CA GLU A 259 16.07 -0.82 42.38
C GLU A 259 15.87 0.39 43.30
N GLY A 260 15.39 0.14 44.52
CA GLY A 260 15.03 1.18 45.47
C GLY A 260 13.69 1.90 45.20
N ALA A 261 13.04 1.69 44.06
CA ALA A 261 11.74 2.30 43.75
C ALA A 261 10.58 1.59 44.46
N ARG A 262 9.45 2.30 44.61
CA ARG A 262 8.17 1.68 45.03
C ARG A 262 7.48 1.10 43.81
N LEU A 263 7.14 -0.19 43.89
CA LEU A 263 6.43 -0.95 42.89
C LEU A 263 4.96 -1.09 43.26
N THR A 264 4.10 -1.08 42.25
CA THR A 264 2.68 -1.42 42.37
C THR A 264 2.46 -2.90 42.08
N MET A 265 1.45 -3.51 42.71
CA MET A 265 1.05 -4.89 42.38
C MET A 265 0.79 -5.04 40.87
N GLY A 266 1.37 -6.06 40.26
CA GLY A 266 1.25 -6.34 38.83
C GLY A 266 2.15 -5.50 37.92
N GLN A 267 2.94 -4.58 38.47
CA GLN A 267 3.93 -3.84 37.68
C GLN A 267 5.01 -4.79 37.13
N THR A 268 5.18 -4.80 35.81
CA THR A 268 6.19 -5.63 35.13
C THR A 268 7.60 -5.16 35.43
N LEU A 269 8.46 -6.10 35.81
CA LEU A 269 9.88 -5.90 36.10
C LEU A 269 10.75 -6.37 34.94
N ALA A 270 10.46 -7.57 34.44
CA ALA A 270 11.23 -8.25 33.42
C ALA A 270 10.36 -9.21 32.62
N GLU A 271 10.84 -9.59 31.45
CA GLU A 271 10.25 -10.63 30.60
C GLU A 271 11.24 -11.77 30.43
N VAL A 272 10.81 -13.00 30.69
CA VAL A 272 11.61 -14.21 30.53
C VAL A 272 10.98 -15.12 29.48
N GLY A 273 11.80 -15.68 28.61
CA GLY A 273 11.38 -16.67 27.61
C GLY A 273 12.51 -17.64 27.25
N PRO A 274 12.17 -18.82 26.73
CA PRO A 274 13.13 -19.81 26.25
C PRO A 274 13.90 -19.28 25.02
N LEU A 275 15.15 -19.74 24.85
CA LEU A 275 15.99 -19.37 23.69
C LEU A 275 15.94 -20.39 22.56
N ASP A 276 15.57 -21.63 22.87
CA ASP A 276 15.51 -22.76 21.96
C ASP A 276 14.20 -22.81 21.15
N GLU A 277 13.11 -22.30 21.72
CA GLU A 277 11.81 -22.19 21.06
C GLU A 277 11.61 -20.76 20.52
N ASN A 278 12.10 -20.50 19.31
CA ASN A 278 11.90 -19.21 18.63
C ASN A 278 10.85 -19.32 17.52
N MET A 279 10.00 -18.31 17.44
CA MET A 279 9.09 -18.06 16.32
C MET A 279 9.45 -16.75 15.61
N PHE A 280 8.94 -16.59 14.39
CA PHE A 280 9.10 -15.35 13.63
C PHE A 280 7.79 -14.60 13.61
N GLU A 281 7.83 -13.37 14.11
CA GLU A 281 6.74 -12.42 14.04
C GLU A 281 6.86 -11.62 12.74
N LEU A 282 5.85 -11.66 11.87
CA LEU A 282 5.80 -10.93 10.61
C LEU A 282 4.89 -9.71 10.76
N GLU A 283 5.37 -8.57 10.26
CA GLU A 283 4.60 -7.32 10.18
C GLU A 283 3.91 -7.25 8.80
N ILE A 284 2.72 -7.84 8.69
CA ILE A 284 1.94 -7.88 7.45
C ILE A 284 1.18 -6.55 7.30
N PRO A 285 1.43 -5.74 6.26
CA PRO A 285 0.69 -4.50 6.05
C PRO A 285 -0.80 -4.76 5.85
N ASP A 286 -1.64 -3.89 6.40
CA ASP A 286 -3.10 -3.93 6.25
C ASP A 286 -3.54 -3.99 4.77
N SER A 287 -2.84 -3.29 3.87
CA SER A 287 -3.13 -3.32 2.43
C SER A 287 -2.98 -4.71 1.78
N ASP A 288 -2.14 -5.56 2.36
CA ASP A 288 -1.76 -6.84 1.77
C ASP A 288 -2.38 -8.03 2.54
N ILE A 289 -3.07 -7.80 3.66
CA ILE A 289 -3.62 -8.86 4.55
C ILE A 289 -4.64 -9.77 3.86
N SER A 290 -5.47 -9.21 2.96
CA SER A 290 -6.49 -9.95 2.21
C SER A 290 -5.93 -11.03 1.29
N TYR A 291 -4.62 -10.99 1.02
CA TYR A 291 -3.94 -11.92 0.14
C TYR A 291 -3.04 -12.93 0.87
N VAL A 292 -3.11 -12.96 2.20
CA VAL A 292 -2.29 -13.83 3.04
C VAL A 292 -3.20 -14.72 3.86
N ASN A 293 -2.95 -16.04 3.83
CA ASN A 293 -3.71 -17.00 4.61
C ASN A 293 -2.78 -17.84 5.49
N PRO A 294 -3.26 -18.30 6.67
CA PRO A 294 -2.57 -19.33 7.43
C PRO A 294 -2.26 -20.55 6.54
N GLY A 295 -1.07 -21.11 6.69
CA GLY A 295 -0.52 -22.19 5.87
C GLY A 295 0.34 -21.73 4.68
N ASP A 296 0.35 -20.44 4.33
CA ASP A 296 1.17 -19.92 3.24
C ASP A 296 2.68 -20.12 3.51
N VAL A 297 3.43 -20.45 2.45
CA VAL A 297 4.87 -20.69 2.55
C VAL A 297 5.63 -19.36 2.66
N VAL A 298 6.42 -19.24 3.73
CA VAL A 298 7.20 -18.04 4.05
C VAL A 298 8.69 -18.32 3.87
N ARG A 299 9.38 -17.38 3.20
CA ARG A 299 10.84 -17.36 3.10
C ARG A 299 11.41 -16.17 3.83
N ILE A 300 12.26 -16.42 4.81
CA ILE A 300 12.84 -15.41 5.70
C ILE A 300 14.33 -15.25 5.42
N LYS A 301 14.79 -13.99 5.42
CA LYS A 301 16.20 -13.62 5.41
C LYS A 301 16.47 -12.64 6.54
N LEU A 302 17.28 -13.07 7.50
CA LEU A 302 17.72 -12.23 8.62
C LEU A 302 18.84 -11.29 8.18
N HIS A 303 18.84 -10.06 8.72
CA HIS A 303 19.92 -9.10 8.49
C HIS A 303 21.24 -9.58 9.10
N SER A 304 21.16 -10.29 10.22
CA SER A 304 22.32 -10.89 10.91
C SER A 304 22.91 -12.07 10.14
N MET A 305 22.18 -12.68 9.20
CA MET A 305 22.57 -13.90 8.48
C MET A 305 22.20 -13.84 6.99
N PRO A 306 22.79 -12.92 6.21
CA PRO A 306 22.35 -12.65 4.83
C PRO A 306 22.53 -13.82 3.85
N GLY A 307 23.44 -14.76 4.17
CA GLY A 307 23.76 -15.93 3.33
C GLY A 307 22.80 -17.12 3.51
N LYS A 308 22.03 -17.17 4.60
CA LYS A 308 21.07 -18.26 4.86
C LYS A 308 19.64 -17.78 4.54
N THR A 309 18.85 -18.65 3.91
CA THR A 309 17.41 -18.41 3.71
C THR A 309 16.67 -19.47 4.51
N LEU A 310 15.81 -19.00 5.41
CA LEU A 310 14.97 -19.86 6.23
C LEU A 310 13.62 -20.05 5.55
N THR A 311 13.07 -21.26 5.62
CA THR A 311 11.75 -21.59 5.07
C THR A 311 10.86 -22.08 6.20
N GLY A 312 9.61 -21.66 6.19
CA GLY A 312 8.60 -22.10 7.15
C GLY A 312 7.20 -21.82 6.62
N SER A 313 6.21 -22.05 7.46
CA SER A 313 4.80 -21.81 7.16
C SER A 313 4.21 -20.80 8.14
N LEU A 314 3.30 -19.96 7.64
CA LEU A 314 2.50 -19.07 8.46
C LEU A 314 1.52 -19.88 9.30
N ASP A 315 1.65 -19.85 10.62
CA ASP A 315 0.84 -20.65 11.54
C ASP A 315 -0.46 -19.91 11.89
N LEU A 316 -0.32 -18.68 12.38
CA LEU A 316 -1.43 -17.85 12.83
C LEU A 316 -1.28 -16.41 12.37
N ILE A 317 -2.40 -15.75 12.12
CA ILE A 317 -2.47 -14.30 11.95
C ILE A 317 -3.34 -13.76 13.08
N HIS A 318 -2.80 -12.79 13.84
CA HIS A 318 -3.50 -12.17 14.94
C HIS A 318 -4.70 -11.39 14.41
N PRO A 319 -5.89 -11.51 15.02
CA PRO A 319 -7.10 -10.88 14.51
C PRO A 319 -7.11 -9.35 14.66
N ARG A 320 -6.17 -8.79 15.43
CA ARG A 320 -6.08 -7.37 15.72
C ARG A 320 -4.82 -6.78 15.08
N ALA A 321 -4.97 -5.64 14.42
CA ALA A 321 -3.84 -4.89 13.91
C ALA A 321 -3.15 -4.06 15.01
N GLU A 322 -1.84 -3.92 14.89
CA GLU A 322 -0.99 -3.08 15.72
C GLU A 322 -0.43 -1.91 14.91
N GLN A 323 -0.25 -0.77 15.58
CA GLN A 323 0.44 0.37 14.98
C GLN A 323 1.95 0.23 15.19
N ARG A 324 2.70 0.02 14.11
CA ARG A 324 4.17 -0.03 14.12
C ARG A 324 4.72 1.17 13.33
N GLY A 325 5.12 2.21 14.06
CA GLY A 325 5.45 3.51 13.48
C GLY A 325 4.22 4.17 12.86
N ASP A 326 4.32 4.58 11.59
CA ASP A 326 3.22 5.23 10.86
C ASP A 326 2.36 4.26 10.04
N LYS A 327 2.49 2.95 10.27
CA LYS A 327 1.76 1.92 9.51
C LYS A 327 0.95 1.02 10.44
N ASN A 328 -0.25 0.68 9.99
CA ASN A 328 -1.07 -0.37 10.58
C ASN A 328 -0.61 -1.72 10.02
N VAL A 329 -0.27 -2.66 10.89
CA VAL A 329 0.21 -3.99 10.50
C VAL A 329 -0.50 -5.07 11.30
N PHE A 330 -0.79 -6.19 10.66
CA PHE A 330 -1.23 -7.41 11.30
C PHE A 330 -0.01 -8.26 11.65
N ILE A 331 -0.05 -8.84 12.85
CA ILE A 331 1.01 -9.71 13.34
C ILE A 331 0.74 -11.14 12.89
N GLY A 332 1.70 -11.75 12.20
CA GLY A 332 1.63 -13.15 11.79
C GLY A 332 2.76 -13.97 12.37
N ASP A 333 2.44 -15.13 12.96
CA ASP A 333 3.41 -16.02 13.60
C ASP A 333 3.84 -17.11 12.61
N VAL A 334 5.15 -17.28 12.42
CA VAL A 334 5.73 -18.30 11.54
C VAL A 334 6.58 -19.26 12.35
N ARG A 335 6.28 -20.55 12.19
CA ARG A 335 7.10 -21.66 12.66
C ARG A 335 8.02 -22.11 11.52
N ILE A 336 9.31 -22.26 11.82
CA ILE A 336 10.31 -22.76 10.87
C ILE A 336 10.36 -24.29 10.93
N ASP A 337 10.56 -24.91 9.78
CA ASP A 337 10.86 -26.34 9.72
C ASP A 337 12.22 -26.60 10.41
N ALA A 338 12.20 -27.32 11.53
CA ALA A 338 13.25 -27.48 12.54
C ALA A 338 14.65 -27.96 12.07
N ALA A 339 14.88 -28.10 10.76
CA ALA A 339 16.12 -28.58 10.18
C ALA A 339 17.23 -27.51 10.07
N ILE A 340 16.98 -26.25 10.41
CA ILE A 340 17.95 -25.15 10.24
C ILE A 340 18.35 -24.58 11.61
N ASP A 341 19.59 -24.88 12.04
CA ASP A 341 20.36 -24.31 13.15
C ASP A 341 19.61 -23.26 14.01
N MET A 342 18.70 -23.72 14.88
CA MET A 342 18.05 -22.85 15.87
C MET A 342 19.03 -22.27 16.88
N GLU A 343 20.21 -22.89 17.01
CA GLU A 343 21.25 -22.58 17.99
C GLU A 343 21.84 -21.15 17.87
N ASN A 344 21.68 -20.50 16.72
CA ASN A 344 22.16 -19.13 16.49
C ASN A 344 21.05 -18.07 16.40
N LEU A 345 19.78 -18.46 16.54
CA LEU A 345 18.69 -17.50 16.54
C LEU A 345 18.61 -16.85 17.93
N ARG A 346 18.66 -15.52 17.94
CA ARG A 346 18.47 -14.74 19.16
C ARG A 346 17.19 -13.92 19.05
N PRO A 347 16.37 -13.85 20.12
CA PRO A 347 15.25 -12.92 20.18
C PRO A 347 15.67 -11.48 19.83
N GLY A 348 14.81 -10.77 19.11
CA GLY A 348 15.04 -9.40 18.66
C GLY A 348 15.81 -9.26 17.35
N MET A 349 16.34 -10.34 16.76
CA MET A 349 16.92 -10.31 15.42
C MET A 349 15.87 -9.89 14.39
N LYS A 350 16.23 -8.96 13.48
CA LYS A 350 15.35 -8.45 12.43
C LYS A 350 15.72 -9.00 11.06
N GLY A 351 14.74 -9.08 10.19
CA GLY A 351 14.91 -9.54 8.82
C GLY A 351 13.78 -9.10 7.90
N THR A 352 13.81 -9.67 6.70
CA THR A 352 12.74 -9.53 5.73
C THR A 352 12.18 -10.90 5.39
N ALA A 353 10.86 -10.98 5.30
CA ALA A 353 10.14 -12.17 4.91
C ALA A 353 9.41 -11.97 3.60
N ARG A 354 9.23 -13.06 2.86
CA ARG A 354 8.40 -13.13 1.66
C ARG A 354 7.38 -14.24 1.83
N ILE A 355 6.12 -13.85 1.89
CA ILE A 355 4.98 -14.76 1.99
C ILE A 355 4.53 -15.08 0.56
N THR A 356 4.34 -16.36 0.26
CA THR A 356 3.84 -16.83 -1.03
C THR A 356 2.34 -17.07 -0.89
N GLY A 357 1.54 -16.08 -1.30
CA GLY A 357 0.09 -16.14 -1.24
C GLY A 357 -0.53 -16.92 -2.42
N PRO A 358 -1.85 -16.77 -2.63
CA PRO A 358 -2.58 -17.52 -3.65
C PRO A 358 -2.12 -17.16 -5.07
N LYS A 359 -2.40 -18.07 -6.01
CA LYS A 359 -2.12 -17.86 -7.44
C LYS A 359 -3.12 -16.85 -8.00
N CYS A 360 -2.64 -15.67 -8.36
CA CYS A 360 -3.43 -14.63 -9.02
C CYS A 360 -3.00 -14.49 -10.49
N ARG A 361 -3.85 -13.89 -11.33
CA ARG A 361 -3.46 -13.55 -12.71
C ARG A 361 -2.28 -12.57 -12.69
N LEU A 362 -1.27 -12.77 -13.53
CA LEU A 362 -0.07 -11.92 -13.56
C LEU A 362 -0.41 -10.42 -13.73
N GLY A 363 -1.41 -10.09 -14.55
CA GLY A 363 -1.87 -8.72 -14.70
C GLY A 363 -2.44 -8.12 -13.41
N TRP A 364 -3.11 -8.93 -12.58
CA TRP A 364 -3.52 -8.50 -11.25
C TRP A 364 -2.30 -8.25 -10.36
N ASN A 365 -1.35 -9.19 -10.33
CA ASN A 365 -0.12 -9.05 -9.52
C ASN A 365 0.65 -7.76 -9.86
N LEU A 366 0.74 -7.37 -11.14
CA LEU A 366 1.43 -6.16 -11.56
C LEU A 366 0.67 -4.85 -11.25
N PHE A 367 -0.66 -4.84 -11.46
CA PHE A 367 -1.43 -3.60 -11.50
C PHE A 367 -2.40 -3.39 -10.34
N HIS A 368 -2.61 -4.38 -9.45
CA HIS A 368 -3.59 -4.27 -8.35
C HIS A 368 -3.32 -3.06 -7.45
N LYS A 369 -2.07 -2.79 -7.05
CA LYS A 369 -1.75 -1.66 -6.16
C LYS A 369 -2.12 -0.30 -6.77
N SER A 370 -1.84 -0.12 -8.07
CA SER A 370 -2.22 1.10 -8.78
C SER A 370 -3.73 1.17 -9.00
N TRP A 371 -4.36 0.04 -9.32
CA TRP A 371 -5.80 -0.04 -9.52
C TRP A 371 -6.57 0.26 -8.23
N GLU A 372 -6.17 -0.31 -7.09
CA GLU A 372 -6.74 -0.07 -5.77
C GLU A 372 -6.55 1.38 -5.33
N GLN A 373 -5.40 1.99 -5.58
CA GLN A 373 -5.19 3.43 -5.33
C GLN A 373 -6.10 4.32 -6.17
N VAL A 374 -6.31 3.95 -7.44
CA VAL A 374 -7.25 4.65 -8.32
C VAL A 374 -8.68 4.47 -7.82
N LEU A 375 -9.07 3.26 -7.43
CA LEU A 375 -10.38 2.97 -6.85
C LEU A 375 -10.62 3.82 -5.59
N PHE A 376 -9.64 3.86 -4.68
CA PHE A 376 -9.69 4.64 -3.45
C PHE A 376 -9.79 6.16 -3.72
N ARG A 377 -9.15 6.65 -4.78
CA ARG A 377 -9.20 8.08 -5.17
C ARG A 377 -10.46 8.47 -5.93
N ILE A 378 -10.99 7.56 -6.76
CA ILE A 378 -12.22 7.80 -7.54
C ILE A 378 -13.46 7.69 -6.66
N GLY A 379 -13.39 6.91 -5.59
CA GLY A 379 -14.34 6.96 -4.48
C GLY A 379 -14.78 5.61 -3.97
N TRP A 380 -15.19 5.65 -2.70
CA TRP A 380 -16.38 4.93 -2.23
C TRP A 380 -17.61 5.45 -2.98
#